data_AF-A0A3L6JIP3-F1
#
_entry.id   AF-A0A3L6JIP3-F1
#
_cell.length_a   1.000
_cell.length_b   1.000
_cell.length_c   1.000
_cell.angle_alpha   90.00
_cell.angle_beta   90.00
_cell.angle_gamma   90.00
#
_symmetry.space_group_name_H-M   'P 1'
#
loop_
_entity.id
_entity.type
_entity.pdbx_description
1 polymer ?
#
loop_
_entity_poly.entity_id
_entity_poly.type
_entity_poly.pdbx_seq_one_letter_code
_entity_poly.pdbx_strand_id
1 'polypeptide(L)'
;MQFYPWDIFPSIFGTIGVFFVIIPIIFVVIFIIIAATVCRSGARVAGNVARGFTMDAPAFVIPENQRGQTRSDGTEMTTVRLPERCPSCGATISQGTIDWVGPLEAKCNYCGGTLRARFERV
;
A
#
# COMPACT_ATOMS: atom_id res chain seq x y z
N MET A 1 26.44 21.86 62.36
CA MET A 1 25.35 21.13 61.69
C MET A 1 25.51 19.67 62.08
N GLN A 2 24.63 19.14 62.93
CA GLN A 2 24.68 17.74 63.38
C GLN A 2 23.96 16.89 62.34
N PHE A 3 24.68 16.00 61.66
CA PHE A 3 24.12 14.98 60.79
C PHE A 3 23.60 13.83 61.66
N TYR A 4 22.28 13.67 61.75
CA TYR A 4 21.67 12.53 62.41
C TYR A 4 21.60 11.35 61.41
N PRO A 5 22.24 10.20 61.71
CA PRO A 5 22.22 9.03 60.81
C PRO A 5 20.82 8.47 60.51
N TRP A 6 19.84 8.80 61.36
CA TRP A 6 18.49 8.26 61.32
C TRP A 6 17.56 8.97 60.32
N ASP A 7 17.89 10.18 59.86
CA ASP A 7 17.14 10.90 58.80
C ASP A 7 17.41 10.35 57.38
N ILE A 8 18.43 9.49 57.26
CA ILE A 8 18.82 8.83 56.00
C ILE A 8 17.87 7.65 55.69
N PHE A 9 17.30 7.02 56.71
CA PHE A 9 16.44 5.84 56.54
C PHE A 9 15.12 6.15 55.77
N PRO A 10 14.31 7.15 56.16
CA PRO A 10 13.05 7.43 55.46
C PRO A 10 13.24 7.87 54.00
N SER A 11 14.33 8.57 53.69
CA SER A 11 14.67 9.02 52.33
C SER A 11 15.14 7.87 51.43
N ILE A 12 15.86 6.89 51.99
CA ILE A 12 16.23 5.65 51.28
C ILE A 12 14.99 4.76 51.04
N PHE A 13 14.11 4.57 52.04
CA PHE A 13 12.91 3.75 51.84
C PHE A 13 11.91 4.38 50.85
N GLY A 14 11.77 5.71 50.87
CA GLY A 14 10.98 6.44 49.88
C GLY A 14 11.54 6.32 48.46
N THR A 15 12.86 6.47 48.29
CA THR A 15 13.49 6.31 46.97
C THR A 15 13.43 4.87 46.47
N ILE A 16 13.65 3.87 47.34
CA ILE A 16 13.49 2.45 47.00
C ILE A 16 12.07 2.15 46.53
N GLY A 17 11.04 2.62 47.25
CA GLY A 17 9.65 2.45 46.84
C GLY A 17 9.34 3.09 45.48
N VAL A 18 9.88 4.28 45.23
CA VAL A 18 9.77 4.97 43.94
C VAL A 18 10.45 4.18 42.81
N PHE A 19 11.63 3.59 43.06
CA PHE A 19 12.28 2.70 42.08
C PHE A 19 11.44 1.46 41.77
N PHE A 20 10.79 0.84 42.77
CA PHE A 20 9.92 -0.32 42.56
C PHE A 20 8.71 -0.02 41.67
N VAL A 21 8.24 1.23 41.63
CA VAL A 21 7.13 1.65 40.76
C VAL A 21 7.65 2.13 39.40
N ILE A 22 8.76 2.86 39.36
CA ILE A 22 9.33 3.41 38.13
C ILE A 22 9.95 2.32 37.25
N ILE A 23 10.65 1.35 37.84
CA ILE A 23 11.30 0.26 37.10
C ILE A 23 10.31 -0.51 36.21
N PRO A 24 9.18 -1.04 36.70
CA PRO A 24 8.23 -1.76 35.85
C PRO A 24 7.60 -0.84 34.78
N ILE A 25 7.37 0.43 35.08
CA ILE A 25 6.88 1.41 34.09
C ILE A 25 7.89 1.58 32.96
N ILE A 26 9.18 1.75 33.29
CA ILE A 26 10.25 1.85 32.29
C ILE A 26 10.34 0.57 31.45
N PHE A 27 10.25 -0.61 32.07
CA PHE A 27 10.26 -1.89 31.35
C PHE A 27 9.09 -2.00 30.36
N VAL A 28 7.88 -1.60 30.77
CA VAL A 28 6.70 -1.60 29.88
C VAL A 28 6.89 -0.62 28.72
N VAL A 29 7.41 0.59 28.98
CA VAL A 29 7.68 1.58 27.93
C VAL A 29 8.73 1.06 26.94
N ILE A 30 9.84 0.51 27.43
CA ILE A 30 10.89 -0.08 26.59
C ILE A 30 10.32 -1.23 25.75
N PHE A 31 9.51 -2.10 26.35
CA PHE A 31 8.88 -3.22 25.65
C PHE A 31 7.95 -2.73 24.52
N ILE A 32 7.14 -1.70 24.79
CA ILE A 32 6.27 -1.07 23.77
C ILE A 32 7.11 -0.46 22.65
N ILE A 33 8.22 0.22 22.97
CA ILE A 33 9.12 0.82 21.97
C ILE A 33 9.75 -0.27 21.09
N ILE A 34 10.24 -1.36 21.68
CA ILE A 34 10.83 -2.48 20.95
C ILE A 34 9.76 -3.13 20.05
N ALA A 35 8.59 -3.45 20.60
CA ALA A 35 7.48 -4.04 19.84
C ALA A 35 7.04 -3.13 18.68
N ALA A 36 6.89 -1.82 18.92
CA ALA A 36 6.55 -0.86 17.87
C ALA A 36 7.66 -0.75 16.81
N THR A 37 8.93 -0.81 17.21
CA THR A 37 10.07 -0.76 16.28
C THR A 37 10.14 -2.01 15.42
N VAL A 38 9.93 -3.19 16.01
CA VAL A 38 9.88 -4.49 15.29
C VAL A 38 8.65 -4.57 14.38
N CYS A 39 7.49 -4.14 14.83
CA CYS A 39 6.30 -4.09 13.99
C CYS A 39 6.45 -3.09 12.83
N ARG A 40 7.09 -1.93 13.05
CA ARG A 40 7.36 -0.94 12.00
C ARG A 40 8.44 -1.40 11.02
N SER A 41 9.47 -2.11 11.48
CA SER A 41 10.47 -2.71 10.59
C SER A 41 9.88 -3.88 9.80
N GLY A 42 9.07 -4.72 10.46
CA GLY A 42 8.31 -5.81 9.85
C GLY A 42 7.32 -5.31 8.78
N ALA A 43 6.62 -4.20 9.01
CA ALA A 43 5.72 -3.60 8.01
C ALA A 43 6.46 -3.11 6.75
N ARG A 44 7.71 -2.64 6.88
CA ARG A 44 8.56 -2.29 5.72
C ARG A 44 9.08 -3.51 4.97
N VAL A 45 9.35 -4.61 5.68
CA VAL A 45 9.78 -5.88 5.07
C VAL A 45 8.60 -6.60 4.40
N ALA A 46 7.41 -6.61 4.99
CA ALA A 46 6.20 -7.18 4.39
C ALA A 46 5.84 -6.49 3.06
N GLY A 47 6.05 -5.18 2.95
CA GLY A 47 5.90 -4.45 1.68
C GLY A 47 6.86 -4.91 0.58
N ASN A 48 8.05 -5.40 0.95
CA ASN A 48 9.05 -5.93 0.02
C ASN A 48 8.86 -7.42 -0.29
N VAL A 49 8.30 -8.22 0.63
CA VAL A 49 8.02 -9.66 0.42
C VAL A 49 6.71 -9.87 -0.34
N ALA A 50 5.75 -8.95 -0.25
CA ALA A 50 4.55 -8.92 -1.11
C ALA A 50 4.89 -8.67 -2.59
N ARG A 51 6.08 -8.13 -2.89
CA ARG A 51 6.69 -8.18 -4.22
C ARG A 51 7.30 -9.57 -4.36
N GLY A 52 6.41 -10.53 -4.58
CA GLY A 52 6.72 -11.94 -4.61
C GLY A 52 7.92 -12.28 -5.49
N PHE A 53 8.53 -13.40 -5.15
CA PHE A 53 9.54 -14.11 -5.94
C PHE A 53 9.27 -14.00 -7.46
N THR A 54 9.82 -12.98 -8.10
CA THR A 54 9.98 -12.94 -9.54
C THR A 54 11.20 -13.79 -9.84
N MET A 55 10.96 -15.09 -10.05
CA MET A 55 12.01 -15.98 -10.53
C MET A 55 12.34 -15.56 -11.96
N ASP A 56 13.55 -15.03 -12.18
CA ASP A 56 14.04 -14.75 -13.52
C ASP A 56 14.02 -16.05 -14.33
N ALA A 57 13.27 -16.03 -15.43
CA ALA A 57 13.12 -17.19 -16.30
C ALA A 57 14.46 -17.50 -17.00
N PRO A 58 14.86 -18.78 -17.11
CA PRO A 58 16.12 -19.15 -17.75
C PRO A 58 16.11 -18.72 -19.23
N ALA A 59 17.17 -18.03 -19.64
CA ALA A 59 17.32 -17.39 -20.95
C ALA A 59 17.22 -18.33 -22.17
N PHE A 60 17.18 -19.65 -21.97
CA PHE A 60 16.99 -20.66 -23.01
C PHE A 60 15.53 -20.75 -23.49
N VAL A 61 14.55 -20.36 -22.65
CA VAL A 61 13.11 -20.48 -22.97
C VAL A 61 12.55 -19.22 -23.65
N ILE A 62 13.33 -18.14 -23.70
CA ILE A 62 12.89 -16.86 -24.29
C ILE A 62 13.18 -16.90 -25.79
N PRO A 63 12.16 -16.86 -26.66
CA PRO A 63 12.37 -16.82 -28.11
C PRO A 63 13.12 -15.55 -28.51
N GLU A 64 14.02 -15.63 -29.50
CA GLU A 64 14.95 -14.56 -29.86
C GLU A 64 14.25 -13.23 -30.23
N ASN A 65 13.00 -13.30 -30.69
CA ASN A 65 12.17 -12.13 -30.99
C ASN A 65 11.72 -11.34 -29.74
N GLN A 66 11.83 -11.92 -28.54
CA GLN A 66 11.48 -11.29 -27.26
C GLN A 66 12.73 -10.97 -26.42
N ARG A 67 13.92 -11.40 -26.88
CA ARG A 67 15.20 -11.19 -26.20
C ARG A 67 15.64 -9.74 -26.42
N GLY A 68 15.52 -8.90 -25.39
CA GLY A 68 15.87 -7.47 -25.45
C GLY A 68 14.69 -6.51 -25.40
N GLN A 69 13.44 -7.02 -25.33
CA GLN A 69 12.38 -6.24 -24.70
C GLN A 69 12.65 -6.24 -23.21
N THR A 70 13.49 -5.32 -22.75
CA THR A 70 13.42 -4.83 -21.37
C THR A 70 11.95 -4.56 -21.14
N ARG A 71 11.31 -5.39 -20.31
CA ARG A 71 9.94 -5.15 -19.86
C ARG A 71 10.02 -3.88 -19.04
N SER A 72 9.96 -2.74 -19.73
CA SER A 72 9.35 -1.58 -19.17
C SER A 72 7.98 -2.08 -18.74
N ASP A 73 7.77 -2.22 -17.44
CA ASP A 73 6.45 -2.06 -16.83
C ASP A 73 5.94 -0.63 -17.11
N GLY A 74 6.00 -0.20 -18.37
CA GLY A 74 5.01 0.65 -18.98
C GLY A 74 3.75 -0.20 -18.98
N THR A 75 3.05 -0.16 -17.85
CA THR A 75 1.59 -0.16 -17.91
C THR A 75 1.27 1.06 -18.77
N GLU A 76 1.35 0.91 -20.10
CA GLU A 76 0.91 1.90 -21.07
C GLU A 76 -0.58 2.01 -20.77
N MET A 77 -0.92 3.00 -19.93
CA MET A 77 -2.28 3.25 -19.49
C MET A 77 -3.04 3.72 -20.72
N THR A 78 -3.46 2.75 -21.53
CA THR A 78 -4.33 2.96 -22.67
C THR A 78 -5.69 3.27 -22.10
N THR A 79 -5.91 4.55 -21.79
CA THR A 79 -7.21 5.01 -21.31
C THR A 79 -8.22 4.79 -22.43
N VAL A 80 -9.23 3.98 -22.17
CA VAL A 80 -10.26 3.68 -23.16
C VAL A 80 -11.16 4.89 -23.28
N ARG A 81 -11.16 5.55 -24.44
CA ARG A 81 -12.00 6.72 -24.69
C ARG A 81 -13.24 6.34 -25.49
N LEU A 82 -14.39 6.77 -24.98
CA LEU A 82 -15.67 6.66 -25.64
C LEU A 82 -16.01 7.97 -26.36
N PRO A 83 -16.80 7.91 -27.44
CA PRO A 83 -17.31 9.11 -28.09
C PRO A 83 -18.23 9.89 -27.15
N GLU A 84 -18.21 11.22 -27.25
CA GLU A 84 -19.04 12.11 -26.41
C GLU A 84 -20.55 11.95 -26.65
N ARG A 85 -20.93 11.42 -27.83
CA ARG A 85 -22.32 11.20 -28.22
C ARG A 85 -22.55 9.79 -28.71
N CYS A 86 -23.71 9.24 -28.35
CA CYS A 86 -24.16 7.95 -28.85
C CYS A 86 -24.45 8.04 -30.37
N PRO A 87 -23.83 7.22 -31.23
CA PRO A 87 -24.21 7.12 -32.65
C PRO A 87 -25.63 6.60 -32.86
N SER A 88 -26.20 5.85 -31.92
CA SER A 88 -27.55 5.26 -32.07
C SER A 88 -28.68 6.22 -31.69
N CYS A 89 -28.48 7.12 -30.72
CA CYS A 89 -29.55 8.02 -30.24
C CYS A 89 -29.15 9.49 -30.09
N GLY A 90 -27.87 9.84 -30.30
CA GLY A 90 -27.37 11.21 -30.17
C GLY A 90 -27.21 11.72 -28.74
N ALA A 91 -27.56 10.94 -27.72
CA ALA A 91 -27.43 11.34 -26.31
C ALA A 91 -25.96 11.53 -25.90
N THR A 92 -25.70 12.52 -25.03
CA THR A 92 -24.38 12.78 -24.46
C THR A 92 -24.00 11.69 -23.47
N ILE A 93 -22.80 11.16 -23.60
CA ILE A 93 -22.30 10.02 -22.84
C ILE A 93 -21.20 10.50 -21.89
N SER A 94 -21.33 10.16 -20.60
CA SER A 94 -20.32 10.47 -19.59
C SER A 94 -19.57 9.20 -19.16
N GLN A 95 -18.24 9.27 -19.10
CA GLN A 95 -17.36 8.10 -18.86
C GLN A 95 -17.57 7.41 -17.50
N GLY A 96 -18.23 8.07 -16.54
CA GLY A 96 -18.44 7.53 -15.19
C GLY A 96 -19.72 6.69 -15.01
N THR A 97 -20.64 6.68 -15.97
CA THR A 97 -21.97 6.03 -15.82
C THR A 97 -22.31 5.09 -16.97
N ILE A 98 -21.33 4.41 -17.55
CA ILE A 98 -21.53 3.51 -18.68
C ILE A 98 -21.43 2.06 -18.25
N ASP A 99 -22.40 1.25 -18.65
CA ASP A 99 -22.40 -0.18 -18.44
C ASP A 99 -21.50 -0.85 -19.48
N TRP A 100 -20.34 -1.32 -19.03
CA TRP A 100 -19.40 -2.07 -19.88
C TRP A 100 -19.89 -3.49 -20.06
N VAL A 101 -20.02 -3.91 -21.33
CA VAL A 101 -20.44 -5.27 -21.70
C VAL A 101 -19.29 -6.10 -22.26
N GLY A 102 -18.15 -5.46 -22.57
CA GLY A 102 -16.93 -6.13 -23.01
C GLY A 102 -15.70 -5.20 -22.93
N PRO A 103 -14.50 -5.70 -23.28
CA PRO A 103 -13.24 -4.96 -23.12
C PRO A 103 -13.18 -3.63 -23.88
N LEU A 104 -13.90 -3.54 -25.00
CA LEU A 104 -14.02 -2.35 -25.85
C LEU A 104 -15.49 -2.03 -26.16
N GLU A 105 -16.41 -2.62 -25.42
CA GLU A 105 -17.84 -2.54 -25.74
C GLU A 105 -18.61 -2.06 -24.51
N ALA A 106 -19.40 -1.04 -24.75
CA ALA A 106 -20.16 -0.34 -23.75
C ALA A 106 -21.60 -0.19 -24.22
N LYS A 107 -22.55 -0.32 -23.30
CA LYS A 107 -23.96 -0.14 -23.58
C LYS A 107 -24.36 1.29 -23.25
N CYS A 108 -25.12 1.92 -24.14
CA CYS A 108 -25.69 3.23 -23.88
C CYS A 108 -26.90 3.10 -22.94
N ASN A 109 -26.90 3.80 -21.82
CA ASN A 109 -28.00 3.75 -20.85
C ASN A 109 -29.31 4.36 -21.37
N TYR A 110 -29.26 5.19 -22.41
CA TYR A 110 -30.44 5.86 -22.95
C TYR A 110 -31.21 4.99 -23.95
N CYS A 111 -30.52 4.39 -24.92
CA CYS A 111 -31.16 3.62 -26.00
C CYS A 111 -30.87 2.12 -25.95
N GLY A 112 -29.97 1.67 -25.07
CA GLY A 112 -29.53 0.28 -24.99
C GLY A 112 -28.62 -0.18 -26.13
N GLY A 113 -28.24 0.71 -27.05
CA GLY A 113 -27.33 0.40 -28.15
C GLY A 113 -25.90 0.14 -27.69
N THR A 114 -25.18 -0.72 -28.41
CA THR A 114 -23.77 -1.06 -28.14
C THR A 114 -22.83 -0.11 -28.85
N LEU A 115 -21.84 0.38 -28.12
CA LEU A 115 -20.86 1.36 -28.54
C LEU A 115 -19.47 0.77 -28.43
N ARG A 116 -18.67 0.94 -29.48
CA ARG A 116 -17.30 0.47 -29.51
C ARG A 116 -16.36 1.59 -29.11
N ALA A 117 -15.60 1.36 -28.05
CA ALA A 117 -14.57 2.27 -27.60
C ALA A 117 -13.29 2.11 -28.43
N ARG A 118 -12.48 3.17 -28.49
CA ARG A 118 -11.18 3.15 -29.17
C ARG A 118 -10.08 3.36 -28.14
N PHE A 119 -9.02 2.57 -28.24
CA PHE A 119 -7.79 2.85 -27.48
C PHE A 119 -7.12 4.08 -28.10
N GLU A 120 -6.97 5.13 -27.32
CA GLU A 120 -6.08 6.25 -27.64
C GLU A 120 -4.78 6.03 -26.86
N ARG A 121 -3.65 6.01 -27.57
CA ARG A 121 -2.33 5.99 -26.94
C ARG A 121 -2.09 7.39 -26.39
N VAL A 122 -1.88 7.49 -25.09
CA VAL A 122 -1.49 8.74 -24.40
C VAL A 122 0.01 8.89 -24.45
#